data_AF-A0A5C7RID9-F1
#
_entry.id   AF-A0A5C7RID9-F1
#
_cell.length_a   1.000
_cell.length_b   1.000
_cell.length_c   1.000
_cell.angle_alpha   90.00
_cell.angle_beta   90.00
_cell.angle_gamma   90.00
#
_symmetry.space_group_name_H-M   'P 1'
#
loop_
_entity.id
_entity.type
_entity.pdbx_description
1 polymer ?
#
loop_
_entity_poly.entity_id
_entity_poly.type
_entity_poly.pdbx_seq_one_letter_code
_entity_poly.pdbx_strand_id
1 'polypeptide(L)' 'MNELSRYKLRCRRGMKELDFVLDRYLKNHFPQADTEEIQRFDELLELQDPTLFGIIFQTEPTPEPFQALAAKIRALS' A
#
# COMPACT_ATOMS: atom_id res chain seq x y z
N MET A 1 3.52 18.26 -11.53
CA MET A 1 2.22 17.55 -11.60
C MET A 1 2.36 16.31 -10.74
N ASN A 2 1.67 16.30 -9.58
CA ASN A 2 1.96 15.45 -8.42
C ASN A 2 1.82 13.95 -8.69
N GLU A 3 2.93 13.22 -8.66
CA GLU A 3 2.95 11.75 -8.61
C GLU A 3 2.08 11.22 -7.47
N LEU A 4 2.14 11.88 -6.31
CA LEU A 4 1.27 11.62 -5.16
C LEU A 4 -0.22 11.62 -5.50
N SER A 5 -0.68 12.51 -6.38
CA SER A 5 -2.10 12.57 -6.77
C SER A 5 -2.52 11.37 -7.62
N ARG A 6 -1.60 10.80 -8.44
CA ARG A 6 -1.85 9.57 -9.20
C ARG A 6 -1.97 8.37 -8.28
N TYR A 7 -1.05 8.23 -7.33
CA TYR A 7 -1.13 7.15 -6.34
C TYR A 7 -2.35 7.29 -5.44
N LYS A 8 -2.71 8.51 -5.04
CA LYS A 8 -3.91 8.77 -4.24
C LYS A 8 -5.19 8.32 -4.96
N LEU A 9 -5.28 8.55 -6.27
CA LEU A 9 -6.38 8.04 -7.09
C LEU A 9 -6.41 6.50 -7.15
N ARG A 10 -5.25 5.85 -7.22
CA ARG A 10 -5.12 4.38 -7.17
C ARG A 10 -5.44 3.78 -5.79
N CYS A 11 -5.26 4.55 -4.72
CA CYS A 11 -5.57 4.14 -3.35
C CYS A 11 -7.07 4.26 -3.02
N ARG A 12 -7.85 5.01 -3.81
CA ARG A 12 -9.32 5.13 -3.65
C ARG A 12 -10.02 3.85 -4.03
N ARG A 13 -10.06 2.92 -3.07
CA ARG A 13 -10.68 1.60 -3.18
C ARG A 13 -12.06 1.60 -2.52
N GLY A 14 -12.85 0.55 -2.77
CA GLY A 14 -14.20 0.41 -2.20
C GLY A 14 -14.24 0.27 -0.67
N MET A 15 -13.10 -0.03 -0.03
CA MET A 15 -12.98 -0.23 1.41
C MET A 15 -12.28 0.96 2.09
N LYS A 16 -12.96 1.54 3.09
CA LYS A 16 -12.45 2.71 3.84
C LYS A 16 -11.14 2.43 4.57
N GLU A 17 -10.98 1.22 5.11
CA GLU A 17 -9.76 0.87 5.84
C GLU A 17 -8.53 0.84 4.93
N LEU A 18 -8.67 0.28 3.72
CA LEU A 18 -7.60 0.30 2.72
C LEU A 18 -7.24 1.73 2.32
N ASP A 19 -8.24 2.57 2.04
CA ASP A 19 -8.01 3.99 1.70
C ASP A 19 -7.24 4.71 2.82
N PHE A 20 -7.58 4.45 4.08
CA PHE A 20 -6.93 5.06 5.24
C PHE A 20 -5.47 4.63 5.40
N VAL A 21 -5.17 3.31 5.38
CA VAL A 21 -3.80 2.83 5.57
C VAL A 21 -2.90 3.22 4.39
N LEU A 22 -3.44 3.18 3.17
CA LEU A 22 -2.71 3.54 1.95
C LEU A 22 -2.42 5.06 1.91
N ASP A 23 -3.39 5.92 2.23
CA ASP A 23 -3.17 7.38 2.30
C ASP A 23 -2.15 7.74 3.40
N ARG A 24 -2.19 7.05 4.54
CA ARG A 24 -1.22 7.26 5.64
C ARG A 24 0.19 6.83 5.26
N TYR A 25 0.34 5.68 4.60
CA TYR A 25 1.61 5.24 4.04
C TYR A 25 2.11 6.22 2.97
N LEU A 26 1.22 6.66 2.07
CA LEU A 26 1.58 7.59 1.01
C LEU A 26 2.07 8.94 1.54
N LYS A 27 1.52 9.43 2.64
CA LYS A 27 1.91 10.72 3.22
C LYS A 27 3.18 10.66 4.05
N ASN A 28 3.36 9.59 4.82
CA ASN A 28 4.47 9.51 5.79
C ASN A 28 5.68 8.76 5.23
N HIS A 29 5.46 7.69 4.46
CA HIS A 29 6.52 6.83 3.96
C HIS A 29 6.90 7.09 2.51
N PHE A 30 5.98 7.47 1.63
CA PHE A 30 6.34 7.77 0.22
C PHE A 30 7.50 8.78 0.05
N PRO A 31 7.63 9.87 0.84
CA PRO A 31 8.78 10.77 0.72
C PRO A 31 10.09 10.20 1.29
N GLN A 32 10.03 9.12 2.08
CA GLN A 32 11.17 8.42 2.66
C GLN A 32 11.43 7.06 2.00
N ALA A 33 10.57 6.63 1.10
CA ALA A 33 10.62 5.32 0.47
C ALA A 33 11.67 5.32 -0.64
N ASP A 34 12.53 4.31 -0.62
CA ASP A 34 13.48 4.06 -1.70
C ASP A 34 12.77 3.63 -2.98
N THR A 35 13.45 3.76 -4.11
CA THR A 35 12.93 3.37 -5.44
C THR A 35 12.43 1.92 -5.48
N GLU A 36 13.08 1.01 -4.75
CA GLU A 36 12.64 -0.39 -4.62
C GLU A 36 11.32 -0.51 -3.85
N GLU A 37 11.12 0.26 -2.78
CA GLU A 37 9.87 0.26 -2.03
C GLU A 37 8.73 0.88 -2.84
N ILE A 38 9.01 1.94 -3.60
CA ILE A 38 8.04 2.57 -4.49
C ILE A 38 7.61 1.58 -5.59
N GLN A 39 8.55 0.84 -6.19
CA GLN A 39 8.21 -0.22 -7.15
C GLN A 39 7.35 -1.31 -6.52
N ARG A 40 7.75 -1.84 -5.36
CA ARG A 40 6.98 -2.85 -4.63
C ARG A 40 5.57 -2.35 -4.28
N PHE A 41 5.43 -1.06 -3.95
CA PHE A 41 4.14 -0.46 -3.67
C PHE A 41 3.29 -0.28 -4.92
N ASP A 42 3.88 0.07 -6.07
CA ASP A 42 3.14 0.12 -7.33
C ASP A 42 2.67 -1.29 -7.74
N GLU A 43 3.54 -2.30 -7.67
CA GLU A 43 3.18 -3.71 -7.90
C GLU A 43 2.05 -4.17 -6.94
N LEU A 44 2.14 -3.78 -5.67
CA LEU A 44 1.09 -4.07 -4.70
C LEU A 44 -0.23 -3.38 -5.06
N LEU A 45 -0.19 -2.14 -5.57
CA LEU A 45 -1.39 -1.43 -6.03
C LEU A 45 -1.99 -2.02 -7.30
N GLU A 46 -1.23 -2.77 -8.11
CA GLU A 46 -1.76 -3.54 -9.24
C GLU A 46 -2.58 -4.76 -8.82
N LEU A 47 -2.45 -5.21 -7.56
CA LEU A 47 -3.24 -6.31 -7.01
C LEU A 47 -4.71 -5.90 -6.76
N GLN A 48 -5.59 -6.91 -6.78
CA GLN A 48 -7.02 -6.74 -6.54
C GLN A 48 -7.33 -6.33 -5.09
N ASP A 49 -8.42 -5.58 -4.88
CA ASP A 49 -8.91 -5.17 -3.55
C ASP A 49 -8.95 -6.28 -2.49
N PRO A 50 -9.55 -7.46 -2.75
CA PRO A 50 -9.57 -8.56 -1.78
C PRO A 50 -8.16 -9.03 -1.40
N THR A 51 -7.21 -9.02 -2.35
CA THR A 51 -5.84 -9.45 -2.09
C THR A 51 -5.06 -8.43 -1.26
N LEU A 52 -5.20 -7.12 -1.52
CA LEU A 52 -4.59 -6.13 -0.63
C LEU A 52 -5.19 -6.21 0.77
N PHE A 53 -6.51 -6.37 0.87
CA PHE A 53 -7.14 -6.57 2.17
C PHE A 53 -6.54 -7.81 2.85
N GLY A 54 -6.41 -8.92 2.12
CA GLY A 54 -5.65 -10.12 2.46
C GLY A 54 -4.32 -9.84 3.14
N ILE A 55 -3.48 -9.09 2.43
CA ILE A 55 -2.10 -8.79 2.82
C ILE A 55 -2.04 -7.84 4.03
N ILE A 56 -2.83 -6.77 4.02
CA ILE A 56 -2.85 -5.76 5.08
C ILE A 56 -3.45 -6.34 6.37
N PHE A 57 -4.52 -7.12 6.28
CA PHE A 57 -5.19 -7.69 7.44
C PHE A 57 -4.64 -9.06 7.83
N GLN A 58 -3.59 -9.56 7.16
CA GLN A 58 -3.04 -10.90 7.38
C GLN A 58 -4.09 -12.01 7.23
N THR A 59 -5.15 -11.78 6.46
CA THR A 59 -6.15 -12.81 6.17
C THR A 59 -5.70 -13.74 5.04
N GLU A 60 -4.71 -13.33 4.24
CA GLU A 60 -4.06 -14.13 3.21
C GLU A 60 -2.54 -14.17 3.38
N PRO A 61 -1.87 -15.24 2.89
CA PRO A 61 -0.41 -15.31 2.90
C PRO A 61 0.18 -14.19 2.06
N THR A 62 0.92 -13.29 2.70
CA THR A 62 1.63 -12.21 2.01
C THR A 62 2.89 -12.77 1.35
N PRO A 63 3.10 -12.55 0.04
CA PRO A 63 4.33 -12.96 -0.63
C PRO A 63 5.55 -12.32 0.04
N GLU A 64 6.66 -13.06 0.16
CA GLU A 64 7.94 -12.54 0.68
C GLU A 64 8.33 -11.14 0.18
N PRO A 65 8.20 -10.81 -1.12
CA PRO A 65 8.57 -9.47 -1.58
C PRO A 65 7.71 -8.34 -0.99
N PHE A 66 6.45 -8.61 -0.64
CA PHE A 66 5.55 -7.59 -0.07
C PHE A 66 5.49 -7.65 1.45
N GLN A 67 6.07 -8.65 2.09
CA GLN A 67 5.99 -8.84 3.54
C GLN A 67 6.54 -7.65 4.33
N ALA A 68 7.71 -7.14 3.93
CA ALA A 68 8.33 -5.98 4.59
C ALA A 68 7.47 -4.71 4.43
N LEU A 69 6.96 -4.47 3.21
CA LEU A 69 6.10 -3.33 2.90
C LEU A 69 4.76 -3.42 3.64
N ALA A 70 4.10 -4.59 3.61
CA ALA A 70 2.85 -4.84 4.31
C ALA A 70 3.03 -4.66 5.82
N ALA A 71 4.13 -5.15 6.40
CA ALA A 71 4.43 -4.92 7.81
C ALA A 71 4.55 -3.43 8.15
N LYS A 72 5.20 -2.62 7.29
CA LYS A 72 5.27 -1.16 7.46
C LYS A 72 3.90 -0.50 7.39
N ILE A 73 3.08 -0.85 6.40
CA ILE A 73 1.73 -0.28 6.24
C ILE A 73 0.86 -0.65 7.46
N ARG A 74 0.99 -1.86 7.98
CA ARG A 74 0.26 -2.34 9.17
C ARG A 74 0.71 -1.67 10.46
N ALA A 75 1.97 -1.28 10.57
CA ALA A 75 2.41 -0.45 11.70
C ALA A 75 1.76 0.94 11.73
N LEU A 76 1.11 1.35 10.63
CA LEU A 76 0.41 2.62 10.49
C LEU A 76 -1.13 2.47 10.63
N SER A 77 -1.68 1.26 10.70
CA SER A 77 -3.12 1.05 10.95
C SER A 77 -3.48 1.35 12.39
#